data_AF-A0A7Y4EY14-F1
#
_entry.id   AF-A0A7Y4EY14-F1
#
_cell.length_a   1.000
_cell.length_b   1.000
_cell.length_c   1.000
_cell.angle_alpha   90.00
_cell.angle_beta   90.00
_cell.angle_gamma   90.00
#
_symmetry.space_group_name_H-M   'P 1'
#
loop_
_entity.id
_entity.type
_entity.pdbx_description
1 polymer ?
#
loop_
_entity_poly.entity_id
_entity_poly.type
_entity_poly.pdbx_seq_one_letter_code
_entity_poly.pdbx_strand_id
1 'polypeptide(L)'
;MTLKRFLVTLILLTVPLFSPNALAVDKQMSSAMKSKMRSICSATDEQGHWQLAEATPDARRSLNMVLYQMNADDKLKAIHEVRTKMVGGTHYAFEFELQDGQVWNAIVLHSARGDYMIERHAKKGELCPK
;
A
#
# COMPACT_ATOMS: atom_id res chain seq x y z
N MET A 1 -8.29 -56.53 -51.21
CA MET A 1 -8.86 -55.18 -51.26
C MET A 1 -9.73 -55.00 -50.02
N THR A 2 -9.17 -54.38 -48.97
CA THR A 2 -9.82 -54.24 -47.65
C THR A 2 -10.66 -52.97 -47.56
N LEU A 3 -11.68 -53.07 -46.72
CA LEU A 3 -12.91 -52.27 -46.65
C LEU A 3 -12.86 -51.28 -45.47
N LYS A 4 -13.26 -50.04 -45.76
CA LYS A 4 -13.90 -48.97 -44.94
C LYS A 4 -13.37 -48.58 -43.54
N ARG A 5 -13.00 -47.28 -43.48
CA ARG A 5 -13.52 -46.14 -42.67
C ARG A 5 -13.57 -46.24 -41.13
N PHE A 6 -13.61 -45.03 -40.52
CA PHE A 6 -13.69 -44.66 -39.10
C PHE A 6 -12.30 -44.46 -38.45
N LEU A 7 -12.00 -43.41 -37.69
CA LEU A 7 -12.84 -42.47 -36.93
C LEU A 7 -12.01 -41.19 -36.68
N VAL A 8 -12.61 -40.01 -36.87
CA VAL A 8 -12.09 -38.73 -36.35
C VAL A 8 -12.45 -38.68 -34.86
N THR A 9 -11.46 -38.59 -33.98
CA THR A 9 -11.69 -38.20 -32.58
C THR A 9 -10.66 -37.16 -32.14
N LEU A 10 -11.13 -35.92 -32.20
CA LEU A 10 -10.55 -34.73 -31.60
C LEU A 10 -10.59 -34.89 -30.06
N ILE A 11 -9.46 -35.16 -29.42
CA ILE A 11 -9.36 -35.19 -27.96
C ILE A 11 -8.97 -33.79 -27.50
N LEU A 12 -9.94 -33.07 -26.94
CA LEU A 12 -9.77 -31.79 -26.27
C LEU A 12 -8.89 -31.97 -25.03
N LEU A 13 -7.73 -31.30 -25.05
CA LEU A 13 -6.87 -31.04 -23.90
C LEU A 13 -7.62 -30.16 -22.89
N THR A 14 -7.98 -30.72 -21.74
CA THR A 14 -8.31 -29.92 -20.55
C THR A 14 -7.44 -30.40 -19.39
N VAL A 15 -6.26 -29.80 -19.27
CA VAL A 15 -5.47 -29.88 -18.04
C VAL A 15 -5.95 -28.73 -17.15
N PRO A 16 -6.58 -28.99 -15.99
CA PRO A 16 -6.84 -27.92 -15.04
C PRO A 16 -5.50 -27.60 -14.35
N LEU A 17 -4.84 -26.54 -14.81
CA LEU A 17 -3.79 -25.86 -14.04
C LEU A 17 -4.46 -25.13 -12.88
N PHE A 18 -4.77 -25.86 -11.80
CA PHE A 18 -4.96 -25.23 -10.49
C PHE A 18 -3.59 -24.79 -9.99
N SER A 19 -3.19 -23.58 -10.35
CA SER A 19 -2.13 -22.86 -9.65
C SER A 19 -2.76 -22.18 -8.43
N PRO A 20 -2.47 -22.58 -7.18
CA PRO A 20 -2.79 -21.76 -6.02
C PRO A 20 -1.76 -20.62 -5.96
N ASN A 21 -1.88 -19.63 -6.83
CA ASN A 21 -1.19 -18.34 -6.62
C ASN A 21 -2.03 -17.50 -5.63
N ALA A 22 -2.20 -18.01 -4.42
CA ALA A 22 -2.74 -17.27 -3.31
C ALA A 22 -1.57 -16.70 -2.48
N LEU A 23 -1.31 -15.41 -2.67
CA LEU A 23 -0.84 -14.47 -1.64
C LEU A 23 0.41 -14.89 -0.85
N ALA A 24 1.59 -14.81 -1.46
CA ALA A 24 2.87 -14.79 -0.75
C ALA A 24 3.60 -13.44 -0.91
N VAL A 25 2.87 -12.32 -0.95
CA VAL A 25 3.46 -10.97 -1.06
C VAL A 25 3.79 -10.35 0.31
N ASP A 26 3.44 -11.00 1.44
CA ASP A 26 3.57 -10.39 2.77
C ASP A 26 4.83 -10.77 3.58
N LYS A 27 5.74 -11.63 3.08
CA LYS A 27 6.88 -12.10 3.90
C LYS A 27 8.23 -11.43 3.69
N GLN A 28 8.40 -10.49 2.75
CA GLN A 28 9.69 -9.82 2.59
C GLN A 28 9.55 -8.34 2.26
N MET A 29 9.29 -7.54 3.28
CA MET A 29 9.50 -6.10 3.25
C MET A 29 10.98 -5.81 2.94
N SER A 30 11.25 -4.97 1.94
CA SER A 30 12.64 -4.67 1.57
C SER A 30 13.38 -4.03 2.75
N SER A 31 14.69 -4.29 2.86
CA SER A 31 15.54 -3.68 3.91
C SER A 31 15.42 -2.15 3.90
N ALA A 32 15.36 -1.55 2.70
CA ALA A 32 15.14 -0.12 2.51
C ALA A 32 13.81 0.36 3.12
N MET A 33 12.73 -0.39 2.91
CA MET A 33 11.43 -0.04 3.46
C MET A 33 11.40 -0.16 4.99
N LYS A 34 12.04 -1.20 5.54
CA LYS A 34 12.18 -1.36 7.00
C LYS A 34 12.99 -0.22 7.61
N SER A 35 14.06 0.20 6.93
CA SER A 35 14.85 1.36 7.33
C SER A 35 14.01 2.65 7.30
N LYS A 36 13.24 2.89 6.23
CA LYS A 36 12.33 4.04 6.12
C LYS A 36 11.28 4.05 7.24
N MET A 37 10.65 2.91 7.56
CA MET A 37 9.69 2.85 8.68
C MET A 37 10.33 3.14 10.03
N ARG A 38 11.55 2.63 10.27
CA ARG A 38 12.28 2.99 11.49
C ARG A 38 12.60 4.49 11.55
N SER A 39 13.00 5.10 10.43
CA SER A 39 13.34 6.54 10.42
C SER A 39 12.12 7.44 10.64
N ILE A 40 10.92 7.02 10.22
CA ILE A 40 9.66 7.72 10.53
C ILE A 40 9.39 7.77 12.03
N CYS A 41 9.69 6.67 12.74
CA CYS A 41 9.37 6.51 14.15
C CYS A 41 10.49 6.95 15.09
N SER A 42 11.74 7.03 14.60
CA SER A 42 12.90 7.46 15.38
C SER A 42 13.07 8.97 15.41
N ALA A 43 13.56 9.51 16.52
CA ALA A 43 13.91 10.94 16.66
C ALA A 43 15.19 11.36 15.91
N THR A 44 15.95 10.40 15.37
CA THR A 44 17.30 10.60 14.81
C THR A 44 17.37 10.15 13.35
N ASP A 45 17.24 11.07 12.39
CA ASP A 45 17.51 10.87 10.96
C ASP A 45 18.31 12.07 10.44
N GLU A 46 19.34 11.85 9.62
CA GLU A 46 20.36 12.84 9.25
C GLU A 46 20.07 13.62 7.95
N GLN A 47 18.90 13.42 7.32
CA GLN A 47 18.41 14.33 6.26
C GLN A 47 16.90 14.56 6.38
N GLY A 48 16.49 15.71 6.92
CA GLY A 48 15.08 16.08 7.07
C GLY A 48 14.36 15.21 8.09
N HIS A 49 14.21 15.73 9.31
CA HIS A 49 13.59 14.99 10.41
C HIS A 49 12.11 14.74 10.11
N TRP A 50 11.67 13.50 10.34
CA TRP A 50 10.24 13.24 10.47
C TRP A 50 9.74 13.92 11.73
N GLN A 51 8.67 14.69 11.60
CA GLN A 51 8.06 15.41 12.70
C GLN A 51 6.56 15.12 12.76
N LEU A 52 6.03 15.05 13.98
CA LEU A 52 4.59 15.02 14.19
C LEU A 52 3.98 16.29 13.59
N ALA A 53 2.85 16.14 12.90
CA ALA A 53 2.17 17.22 12.23
C ALA A 53 0.65 17.09 12.39
N GLU A 54 -0.04 18.19 12.15
CA GLU A 54 -1.50 18.21 12.08
C GLU A 54 -2.00 17.65 10.74
N ALA A 55 -3.24 17.16 10.72
CA ALA A 55 -3.93 16.74 9.50
C ALA A 55 -4.44 17.96 8.69
N THR A 56 -3.51 18.73 8.14
CA THR A 56 -3.80 19.90 7.28
C THR A 56 -4.62 19.50 6.05
N PRO A 57 -5.25 20.46 5.33
CA PRO A 57 -5.97 20.15 4.09
C PRO A 57 -5.13 19.38 3.05
N ASP A 58 -3.83 19.66 2.94
CA ASP A 58 -2.93 18.93 2.05
C ASP A 58 -2.63 17.51 2.53
N ALA A 59 -2.46 17.32 3.84
CA ALA A 59 -2.34 15.99 4.43
C ALA A 59 -3.60 15.17 4.18
N ARG A 60 -4.79 15.76 4.40
CA ARG A 60 -6.07 15.08 4.14
C ARG A 60 -6.27 14.73 2.67
N ARG A 61 -5.92 15.64 1.74
CA ARG A 61 -5.92 15.35 0.30
C ARG A 61 -4.99 14.18 -0.04
N SER A 62 -3.79 14.16 0.54
CA SER A 62 -2.82 13.08 0.34
C SER A 62 -3.36 11.74 0.87
N LEU A 63 -4.01 11.73 2.04
CA LEU A 63 -4.66 10.54 2.59
C LEU A 63 -5.84 10.06 1.73
N ASN A 64 -6.63 10.98 1.17
CA ASN A 64 -7.76 10.63 0.29
C ASN A 64 -7.29 9.82 -0.93
N MET A 65 -6.09 10.07 -1.45
CA MET A 65 -5.53 9.26 -2.54
C MET A 65 -5.33 7.80 -2.13
N VAL A 66 -4.92 7.57 -0.88
CA VAL A 66 -4.78 6.22 -0.31
C VAL A 66 -6.14 5.57 -0.11
N LEU A 67 -7.10 6.30 0.47
CA LEU A 67 -8.45 5.80 0.72
C LEU A 67 -9.18 5.43 -0.58
N TYR A 68 -8.99 6.22 -1.64
CA TYR A 68 -9.52 5.91 -2.96
C TYR A 68 -8.97 4.58 -3.50
N GLN A 69 -7.66 4.32 -3.37
CA GLN A 69 -7.09 3.02 -3.77
C GLN A 69 -7.60 1.85 -2.93
N MET A 70 -7.99 2.11 -1.68
CA MET A 70 -8.60 1.11 -0.80
C MET A 70 -10.10 0.90 -1.06
N ASN A 71 -10.75 1.71 -1.90
CA ASN A 71 -12.22 1.81 -2.00
C ASN A 71 -12.87 2.06 -0.62
N ALA A 72 -12.31 3.04 0.09
CA ALA A 72 -12.62 3.36 1.48
C ALA A 72 -12.74 4.88 1.74
N ASP A 73 -13.03 5.67 0.70
CA ASP A 73 -13.17 7.13 0.76
C ASP A 73 -14.22 7.61 1.76
N ASP A 74 -15.30 6.86 1.96
CA ASP A 74 -16.38 7.13 2.91
C ASP A 74 -16.21 6.41 4.26
N LYS A 75 -15.13 5.65 4.44
CA LYS A 75 -14.94 4.76 5.61
C LYS A 75 -13.92 5.27 6.61
N LEU A 76 -13.31 6.43 6.38
CA LEU A 76 -12.38 7.02 7.34
C LEU A 76 -13.12 7.39 8.62
N LYS A 77 -12.70 6.80 9.75
CA LYS A 77 -13.22 7.12 11.08
C LYS A 77 -12.38 8.19 11.75
N ALA A 78 -11.06 8.01 11.77
CA ALA A 78 -10.13 8.93 12.42
C ALA A 78 -8.74 8.89 11.76
N ILE A 79 -8.02 10.01 11.86
CA ILE A 79 -6.58 10.07 11.59
C ILE A 79 -5.89 10.14 12.96
N HIS A 80 -5.16 9.09 13.32
CA HIS A 80 -4.52 8.98 14.62
C HIS A 80 -3.19 9.72 14.66
N GLU A 81 -2.42 9.63 13.57
CA GLU A 81 -1.11 10.25 13.49
C GLU A 81 -0.78 10.70 12.07
N VAL A 82 -0.16 11.87 11.97
CA VAL A 82 0.47 12.36 10.75
C VAL A 82 1.90 12.72 11.08
N ARG A 83 2.86 12.14 10.36
CA ARG A 83 4.25 12.59 10.37
C ARG A 83 4.63 13.16 9.02
N THR A 84 5.43 14.21 9.02
CA THR A 84 5.89 14.87 7.80
C THR A 84 7.40 14.93 7.69
N LYS A 85 7.90 14.91 6.46
CA LYS A 85 9.30 15.17 6.12
C LYS A 85 9.36 15.98 4.83
N MET A 86 10.04 17.12 4.86
CA MET A 86 10.14 18.05 3.73
C MET A 86 11.46 17.84 2.97
N VAL A 87 11.43 17.03 1.90
CA VAL A 87 12.56 16.78 1.01
C VAL A 87 12.01 16.54 -0.40
N GLY A 88 12.31 17.43 -1.36
CA GLY A 88 11.78 17.30 -2.74
C GLY A 88 10.24 17.41 -2.86
N GLY A 89 9.59 17.91 -1.81
CA GLY A 89 8.15 17.86 -1.61
C GLY A 89 7.85 17.57 -0.13
N THR A 90 6.58 17.30 0.17
CA THR A 90 6.16 16.86 1.51
C THR A 90 5.83 15.39 1.49
N HIS A 91 6.62 14.60 2.22
CA HIS A 91 6.26 13.24 2.55
C HIS A 91 5.33 13.25 3.76
N TYR A 92 4.24 12.49 3.66
CA TYR A 92 3.29 12.26 4.72
C TYR A 92 3.29 10.77 5.07
N ALA A 93 3.49 10.44 6.33
CA ALA A 93 3.24 9.13 6.88
C ALA A 93 2.01 9.19 7.77
N PHE A 94 1.05 8.32 7.51
CA PHE A 94 -0.26 8.33 8.17
C PHE A 94 -0.43 7.08 9.03
N GLU A 95 -1.07 7.26 10.17
CA GLU A 95 -1.83 6.24 10.88
C GLU A 95 -3.30 6.67 10.91
N PHE A 96 -4.20 5.79 10.49
CA PHE A 96 -5.62 6.09 10.41
C PHE A 96 -6.47 4.86 10.70
N GLU A 97 -7.69 5.10 11.16
CA GLU A 97 -8.67 4.07 11.50
C GLU A 97 -9.87 4.18 10.55
N LEU A 98 -10.34 3.01 10.09
CA LEU A 98 -11.57 2.89 9.33
C LEU A 98 -12.78 2.62 10.25
N GLN A 99 -13.99 2.78 9.74
CA GLN A 99 -15.23 2.57 10.50
C GLN A 99 -15.37 1.17 11.09
N ASP A 100 -14.71 0.16 10.51
CA ASP A 100 -14.66 -1.21 11.02
C ASP A 100 -13.68 -1.41 12.19
N GLY A 101 -13.04 -0.34 12.67
CA GLY A 101 -12.08 -0.34 13.75
C GLY A 101 -10.68 -0.80 13.35
N GLN A 102 -10.43 -1.10 12.08
CA GLN A 102 -9.10 -1.48 11.62
C GLN A 102 -8.19 -0.26 11.52
N VAL A 103 -7.01 -0.34 12.12
CA VAL A 103 -5.94 0.64 12.01
C VAL A 103 -5.04 0.31 10.82
N TRP A 104 -4.67 1.32 10.07
CA TRP A 104 -3.87 1.24 8.85
C TRP A 104 -2.80 2.32 8.84
N ASN A 105 -1.72 2.06 8.11
CA ASN A 105 -0.69 3.05 7.85
C ASN A 105 -0.26 3.09 6.38
N ALA A 106 0.10 4.27 5.90
CA ALA A 106 0.48 4.53 4.51
C ALA A 106 1.49 5.69 4.42
N ILE A 107 2.20 5.80 3.29
CA ILE A 107 3.15 6.89 3.03
C ILE A 107 2.89 7.47 1.64
N VAL A 108 2.74 8.79 1.57
CA VAL A 108 2.47 9.54 0.34
C VAL A 108 3.47 10.68 0.22
N LEU A 109 4.06 10.85 -0.95
CA LEU A 109 4.78 12.05 -1.34
C LEU A 109 3.84 12.97 -2.10
N HIS A 110 3.69 14.21 -1.64
CA HIS A 110 3.22 15.33 -2.43
C HIS A 110 4.45 16.09 -2.94
N SER A 111 4.80 15.92 -4.21
CA SER A 111 6.04 16.46 -4.79
C SER A 111 5.98 17.98 -4.88
N ALA A 112 7.15 18.63 -4.94
CA ALA A 112 7.23 20.08 -5.16
C ALA A 112 6.62 20.53 -6.51
N ARG A 113 6.34 19.60 -7.44
CA ARG A 113 5.68 19.88 -8.71
C ARG A 113 4.16 19.71 -8.66
N GLY A 114 3.61 19.31 -7.51
CA GLY A 114 2.18 19.05 -7.32
C GLY A 114 1.75 17.62 -7.65
N ASP A 115 2.69 16.69 -7.90
CA ASP A 115 2.37 15.28 -8.14
C ASP A 115 2.13 14.55 -6.81
N TYR A 116 1.22 13.57 -6.81
CA TYR A 116 1.03 12.65 -5.68
C TYR A 116 1.61 11.27 -6.02
N MET A 117 2.41 10.71 -5.11
CA MET A 117 2.99 9.38 -5.24
C MET A 117 2.81 8.59 -3.95
N ILE A 118 2.17 7.41 -4.04
CA ILE A 118 2.04 6.49 -2.90
C ILE A 118 3.35 5.71 -2.78
N GLU A 119 4.22 6.17 -1.88
CA GLU A 119 5.50 5.50 -1.58
C GLU A 119 5.27 4.18 -0.84
N ARG A 120 4.19 4.10 -0.07
CA ARG A 120 3.75 2.88 0.63
C ARG A 120 2.24 2.80 0.58
N HIS A 121 1.75 1.76 -0.07
CA HIS A 121 0.33 1.41 -0.05
C HIS A 121 -0.12 1.12 1.39
N ALA A 122 -1.42 1.28 1.64
CA ALA A 122 -1.99 1.00 2.93
C ALA A 122 -1.66 -0.42 3.38
N LYS A 123 -1.11 -0.55 4.59
CA LYS A 123 -1.00 -1.84 5.29
C LYS A 123 -1.66 -1.73 6.64
N LYS A 124 -2.30 -2.82 7.04
CA LYS A 124 -2.94 -2.95 8.34
C LYS A 124 -1.90 -2.90 9.46
N GLY A 125 -2.24 -2.26 10.56
CA GLY A 125 -1.41 -2.07 11.74
C GLY A 125 -0.98 -0.61 11.95
N GLU A 126 -0.40 -0.37 13.13
CA GLU A 126 0.13 0.92 13.55
C GLU A 126 1.30 1.39 12.66
N LEU A 127 1.47 2.70 12.54
CA LEU A 127 2.60 3.31 11.85
C LEU A 127 3.90 3.10 12.63
N CYS A 128 3.83 3.29 13.96
CA CYS A 128 4.95 3.17 14.89
C CYS A 128 4.59 2.22 16.04
N PRO A 129 4.78 0.89 15.86
CA PRO A 129 4.49 -0.09 16.91
C PRO A 129 5.33 0.20 18.16
N LYS A 130 4.68 0.13 19.33
CA LYS A 130 5.31 0.30 20.64
C LYS A 130 6.03 -0.96 21.12
#